data_AF-A0A258LF67-F1
#
_entry.id   AF-A0A258LF67-F1
#
_cell.length_a   1.000
_cell.length_b   1.000
_cell.length_c   1.000
_cell.angle_alpha   90.00
_cell.angle_beta   90.00
_cell.angle_gamma   90.00
#
_symmetry.space_group_name_H-M   'P 1'
#
loop_
_entity.id
_entity.type
_entity.pdbx_description
1 polymer ?
#
loop_
_entity_poly.entity_id
_entity_poly.type
_entity_poly.pdbx_seq_one_letter_code
_entity_poly.pdbx_strand_id
1 'polypeptide(L)'
;HLGKFSWENAVAHPATGDLTLVAGMDDNQDGQVYFYIGEKRYAGNPVEKAGLVGGKLYAIQANGERFALVSLGDVSAMSAEDLEQAGQASGVTKFMRPEDGSWDIKNPNVFYFATTAKIDGDSQVFQLRFDDVNQPAKGGEIKVVLNAKSIGAQMFDNLTVTSNGSLLIQEDPGNNQHLAATWHFDPVTDNAEKILEADPKYFQDKTSPFFITQDEENSGVIEITELVKEASWAKKGQQYFLATMQVHAQSDDPELVEGGQLYLISSSGQ
;
A
#
# COMPACT_ATOMS: atom_id res chain seq x y z
N HIS A 1 -13.05 -15.78 0.70
CA HIS A 1 -13.09 -15.60 -0.77
C HIS A 1 -11.86 -14.88 -1.30
N LEU A 2 -11.37 -13.84 -0.63
CA LEU A 2 -10.19 -13.08 -1.07
C LEU A 2 -8.84 -13.74 -0.70
N GLY A 3 -8.85 -14.90 -0.03
CA GLY A 3 -7.65 -15.57 0.46
C GLY A 3 -7.42 -15.36 1.95
N LYS A 4 -6.56 -16.20 2.54
CA LYS A 4 -6.05 -16.05 3.90
C LYS A 4 -4.53 -15.96 3.78
N PHE A 5 -3.95 -14.85 4.20
CA PHE A 5 -2.52 -14.59 4.16
C PHE A 5 -2.22 -13.43 5.13
N SER A 6 -0.98 -12.99 5.25
CA SER A 6 -0.61 -11.86 6.10
C SER A 6 -1.06 -10.56 5.43
N TRP A 7 -2.33 -10.23 5.57
CA TRP A 7 -2.91 -9.06 4.91
C TRP A 7 -2.26 -7.78 5.42
N GLU A 8 -1.65 -7.03 4.52
CA GLU A 8 -1.38 -5.62 4.74
C GLU A 8 -2.66 -4.81 4.48
N ASN A 9 -3.14 -4.82 3.23
CA ASN A 9 -4.35 -4.08 2.86
C ASN A 9 -5.23 -4.81 1.82
N ALA A 10 -6.46 -4.33 1.62
CA ALA A 10 -7.37 -4.80 0.59
C ALA A 10 -7.88 -3.64 -0.26
N VAL A 11 -7.37 -3.49 -1.48
CA VAL A 11 -7.57 -2.30 -2.32
C VAL A 11 -8.51 -2.59 -3.48
N ALA A 12 -9.79 -2.26 -3.28
CA ALA A 12 -10.79 -2.37 -4.33
C ALA A 12 -10.54 -1.34 -5.44
N HIS A 13 -10.56 -1.79 -6.69
CA HIS A 13 -10.47 -0.90 -7.84
C HIS A 13 -11.77 -0.07 -7.98
N PRO A 14 -11.70 1.27 -8.09
CA PRO A 14 -12.88 2.13 -8.03
C PRO A 14 -13.76 2.09 -9.29
N ALA A 15 -13.23 1.70 -10.45
CA ALA A 15 -13.90 1.81 -11.75
C ALA A 15 -13.87 0.53 -12.63
N THR A 16 -14.41 -0.59 -12.14
CA THR A 16 -14.41 -1.89 -12.86
C THR A 16 -15.74 -2.29 -13.51
N GLY A 17 -16.74 -1.40 -13.52
CA GLY A 17 -18.09 -1.73 -14.02
C GLY A 17 -18.72 -2.89 -13.25
N ASP A 18 -19.13 -3.95 -13.95
CA ASP A 18 -19.78 -5.13 -13.37
C ASP A 18 -18.81 -6.07 -12.65
N LEU A 19 -17.50 -5.95 -12.89
CA LEU A 19 -16.49 -6.76 -12.20
C LEU A 19 -16.19 -6.19 -10.82
N THR A 20 -15.76 -7.03 -9.88
CA THR A 20 -15.14 -6.58 -8.62
C THR A 20 -13.69 -7.05 -8.62
N LEU A 21 -12.76 -6.08 -8.62
CA LEU A 21 -11.33 -6.32 -8.57
C LEU A 21 -10.80 -5.80 -7.23
N VAL A 22 -10.13 -6.63 -6.46
CA VAL A 22 -9.51 -6.25 -5.19
C VAL A 22 -8.07 -6.73 -5.18
N ALA A 23 -7.12 -5.82 -5.06
CA ALA A 23 -5.72 -6.14 -4.82
C ALA A 23 -5.52 -6.48 -3.34
N GLY A 24 -4.65 -7.44 -3.06
CA GLY A 24 -4.25 -7.79 -1.70
C GLY A 24 -2.76 -8.12 -1.63
N MET A 25 -2.11 -7.60 -0.61
CA MET A 25 -0.67 -7.72 -0.41
C MET A 25 -0.39 -8.58 0.82
N ASP A 26 0.46 -9.57 0.62
CA ASP A 26 0.86 -10.53 1.63
C ASP A 26 2.20 -10.10 2.24
N ASP A 27 2.16 -9.44 3.39
CA ASP A 27 3.37 -9.06 4.14
C ASP A 27 4.00 -10.32 4.76
N ASN A 28 4.74 -11.03 3.92
CA ASN A 28 5.63 -12.10 4.28
C ASN A 28 6.94 -11.92 3.51
N GLN A 29 8.03 -12.49 4.04
CA GLN A 29 9.37 -12.38 3.44
C GLN A 29 9.43 -12.80 1.96
N ASP A 30 8.61 -13.78 1.58
CA ASP A 30 8.42 -14.31 0.23
C ASP A 30 6.99 -14.05 -0.28
N GLY A 31 6.38 -12.94 0.16
CA GLY A 31 4.98 -12.63 -0.03
C GLY A 31 4.56 -12.51 -1.49
N GLN A 32 3.28 -12.75 -1.74
CA GLN A 32 2.67 -12.70 -3.06
C GLN A 32 1.71 -11.51 -3.16
N VAL A 33 1.58 -10.95 -4.37
CA VAL A 33 0.55 -9.95 -4.65
C VAL A 33 -0.61 -10.61 -5.36
N TYR A 34 -1.80 -10.48 -4.75
CA TYR A 34 -3.01 -11.15 -5.19
C TYR A 34 -4.02 -10.17 -5.79
N PHE A 35 -4.82 -10.67 -6.73
CA PHE A 35 -5.99 -9.99 -7.27
C PHE A 35 -7.19 -10.91 -7.18
N TYR A 36 -8.18 -10.53 -6.37
CA TYR A 36 -9.49 -11.16 -6.38
C TYR A 36 -10.32 -10.58 -7.52
N ILE A 37 -10.92 -11.45 -8.33
CA ILE A 37 -11.84 -11.06 -9.42
C ILE A 37 -13.17 -11.77 -9.21
N GLY A 38 -14.22 -10.99 -8.95
CA GLY A 38 -15.61 -11.42 -8.86
C GLY A 38 -16.54 -10.62 -9.76
N GLU A 39 -17.85 -10.90 -9.66
CA GLU A 39 -18.89 -10.25 -10.46
C GLU A 39 -19.98 -9.69 -9.54
N LYS A 40 -20.32 -8.41 -9.73
CA LYS A 40 -21.42 -7.75 -9.02
C LYS A 40 -22.76 -8.36 -9.42
N ARG A 41 -23.71 -8.39 -8.50
CA ARG A 41 -25.03 -9.03 -8.69
C ARG A 41 -26.16 -8.13 -8.23
N TYR A 42 -27.33 -8.23 -8.86
CA TYR A 42 -28.53 -7.50 -8.46
C TYR A 42 -29.24 -8.09 -7.23
N ALA A 43 -28.98 -9.36 -6.91
CA ALA A 43 -29.61 -10.10 -5.82
C ALA A 43 -28.55 -10.64 -4.83
N GLY A 44 -29.00 -10.96 -3.62
CA GLY A 44 -28.15 -11.39 -2.51
C GLY A 44 -27.99 -10.34 -1.41
N ASN A 45 -27.18 -10.65 -0.41
CA ASN A 45 -26.76 -9.72 0.62
C ASN A 45 -25.76 -8.67 0.07
N PRO A 46 -25.43 -7.60 0.82
CA PRO A 46 -24.51 -6.57 0.33
C PRO A 46 -23.15 -7.07 -0.15
N VAL A 47 -22.58 -8.09 0.50
CA VAL A 47 -21.27 -8.69 0.14
C VAL A 47 -21.38 -9.46 -1.18
N GLU A 48 -22.45 -10.22 -1.37
CA GLU A 48 -22.74 -10.94 -2.62
C GLU A 48 -23.03 -9.98 -3.78
N LYS A 49 -23.82 -8.94 -3.53
CA LYS A 49 -24.12 -7.90 -4.53
C LYS A 49 -22.87 -7.13 -4.94
N ALA A 50 -21.95 -6.89 -4.01
CA ALA A 50 -20.64 -6.31 -4.27
C ALA A 50 -19.69 -7.26 -5.01
N GLY A 51 -20.10 -8.49 -5.30
CA GLY A 51 -19.29 -9.45 -6.05
C GLY A 51 -18.11 -10.02 -5.27
N LEU A 52 -18.12 -9.93 -3.94
CA LEU A 52 -17.05 -10.43 -3.06
C LEU A 52 -17.21 -11.93 -2.70
N VAL A 53 -18.17 -12.61 -3.34
CA VAL A 53 -18.48 -14.04 -3.14
C VAL A 53 -18.52 -14.77 -4.48
N GLY A 54 -17.83 -15.90 -4.57
CA GLY A 54 -17.83 -16.78 -5.76
C GLY A 54 -16.91 -16.33 -6.91
N GLY A 55 -16.10 -15.29 -6.71
CA GLY A 55 -14.98 -14.95 -7.58
C GLY A 55 -13.77 -15.88 -7.40
N LYS A 56 -12.69 -15.56 -8.11
CA LYS A 56 -11.41 -16.30 -8.08
C LYS A 56 -10.28 -15.41 -7.61
N LEU A 57 -9.32 -15.99 -6.90
CA LEU A 57 -8.08 -15.32 -6.57
C LEU A 57 -7.03 -15.61 -7.65
N TYR A 58 -6.25 -14.60 -7.99
CA TYR A 58 -5.12 -14.68 -8.91
C TYR A 58 -3.87 -14.14 -8.21
N ALA A 59 -2.70 -14.59 -8.62
CA ALA A 59 -1.41 -14.07 -8.16
C ALA A 59 -0.56 -13.60 -9.35
N ILE A 60 0.32 -12.64 -9.10
CA ILE A 60 1.22 -12.09 -10.13
C ILE A 60 2.31 -13.11 -10.48
N GLN A 61 2.50 -13.38 -11.76
CA GLN A 61 3.70 -14.00 -12.31
C GLN A 61 4.39 -13.01 -13.25
N ALA A 62 5.48 -12.41 -12.79
CA ALA A 62 6.33 -11.52 -13.57
C ALA A 62 7.27 -12.32 -14.50
N ASN A 63 7.43 -11.85 -15.72
CA ASN A 63 8.33 -12.38 -16.73
C ASN A 63 8.93 -11.21 -17.53
N GLY A 64 10.15 -10.80 -17.14
CA GLY A 64 10.76 -9.57 -17.65
C GLY A 64 9.94 -8.35 -17.23
N GLU A 65 9.64 -7.48 -18.19
CA GLU A 65 8.86 -6.24 -17.98
C GLU A 65 7.34 -6.47 -18.00
N ARG A 66 6.89 -7.72 -18.07
CA ARG A 66 5.47 -8.08 -18.12
C ARG A 66 5.06 -8.93 -16.94
N PHE A 67 3.77 -8.92 -16.62
CA PHE A 67 3.17 -9.86 -15.70
C PHE A 67 1.95 -10.54 -16.30
N ALA A 68 1.68 -11.75 -15.81
CA ALA A 68 0.42 -12.46 -16.00
C ALA A 68 -0.28 -12.62 -14.64
N LEU A 69 -1.61 -12.75 -14.65
CA LEU A 69 -2.39 -13.17 -13.49
C LEU A 69 -2.63 -14.67 -13.57
N VAL A 70 -2.05 -15.42 -12.64
CA VAL A 70 -2.23 -16.87 -12.54
C VAL A 70 -3.39 -17.17 -11.62
N SER A 71 -4.43 -17.84 -12.14
CA SER A 71 -5.62 -18.20 -11.36
C SER A 71 -5.30 -19.28 -10.32
N LEU A 72 -5.54 -18.98 -9.05
CA LEU A 72 -5.52 -19.94 -7.94
C LEU A 72 -6.93 -20.53 -7.68
N GLY A 73 -7.96 -20.03 -8.37
CA GLY A 73 -9.32 -20.55 -8.31
C GLY A 73 -10.12 -19.98 -7.13
N ASP A 74 -11.11 -20.73 -6.65
CA ASP A 74 -11.83 -20.37 -5.43
C ASP A 74 -11.03 -20.84 -4.20
N VAL A 75 -10.47 -19.86 -3.49
CA VAL A 75 -9.62 -20.07 -2.32
C VAL A 75 -10.38 -19.94 -1.00
N SER A 76 -11.71 -19.82 -1.02
CA SER A 76 -12.52 -19.52 0.17
C SER A 76 -12.39 -20.54 1.29
N ALA A 77 -12.09 -21.80 0.96
CA ALA A 77 -11.89 -22.88 1.90
C ALA A 77 -10.40 -23.13 2.26
N MET A 78 -9.45 -22.48 1.59
CA MET A 78 -8.02 -22.70 1.84
C MET A 78 -7.59 -22.15 3.19
N SER A 79 -6.60 -22.80 3.81
CA SER A 79 -5.80 -22.19 4.87
C SER A 79 -4.77 -21.22 4.28
N ALA A 80 -4.06 -20.47 5.13
CA ALA A 80 -2.97 -19.63 4.65
C ALA A 80 -1.81 -20.45 4.07
N GLU A 81 -1.50 -21.58 4.70
CA GLU A 81 -0.46 -22.50 4.24
C GLU A 81 -0.83 -23.13 2.87
N ASP A 82 -2.08 -23.59 2.70
CA ASP A 82 -2.52 -24.15 1.42
C ASP A 82 -2.46 -23.12 0.29
N LEU A 83 -2.83 -21.87 0.57
CA LEU A 83 -2.80 -20.79 -0.42
C LEU A 83 -1.36 -20.47 -0.85
N GLU A 84 -0.45 -20.33 0.11
CA GLU A 84 0.97 -20.09 -0.16
C GLU A 84 1.56 -21.24 -1.01
N GLN A 85 1.29 -22.49 -0.65
CA GLN A 85 1.74 -23.65 -1.42
C GLN A 85 1.16 -23.68 -2.84
N ALA A 86 -0.11 -23.31 -3.02
CA ALA A 86 -0.74 -23.22 -4.35
C ALA A 86 -0.07 -22.16 -5.23
N GLY A 87 0.27 -21.00 -4.67
CA GLY A 87 1.03 -19.95 -5.36
C GLY A 87 2.42 -20.44 -5.78
N GLN A 88 3.17 -21.03 -4.85
CA GLN A 88 4.50 -21.60 -5.11
C GLN A 88 4.47 -22.66 -6.22
N ALA A 89 3.52 -23.60 -6.16
CA ALA A 89 3.35 -24.64 -7.17
C ALA A 89 2.99 -24.07 -8.56
N SER A 90 2.36 -22.89 -8.60
CA SER A 90 1.97 -22.19 -9.81
C SER A 90 3.09 -21.29 -10.38
N GLY A 91 4.23 -21.20 -9.69
CA GLY A 91 5.40 -20.43 -10.13
C GLY A 91 5.16 -18.92 -10.14
N VAL A 92 4.32 -18.41 -9.23
CA VAL A 92 4.06 -16.97 -9.10
C VAL A 92 5.28 -16.25 -8.52
N THR A 93 5.35 -14.93 -8.72
CA THR A 93 6.46 -14.11 -8.25
C THR A 93 6.35 -13.85 -6.76
N LYS A 94 7.48 -14.08 -6.07
CA LYS A 94 7.68 -13.71 -4.67
C LYS A 94 8.26 -12.30 -4.61
N PHE A 95 7.71 -11.49 -3.73
CA PHE A 95 8.11 -10.13 -3.45
C PHE A 95 8.57 -10.04 -2.00
N MET A 96 9.45 -9.10 -1.69
CA MET A 96 10.01 -8.96 -0.35
C MET A 96 9.07 -8.14 0.53
N ARG A 97 8.14 -8.82 1.20
CA ARG A 97 7.14 -8.18 2.07
C ARG A 97 6.33 -7.09 1.33
N PRO A 98 5.45 -7.47 0.39
CA PRO A 98 4.44 -6.57 -0.15
C PRO A 98 3.70 -5.83 0.95
N GLU A 99 3.79 -4.51 0.92
CA GLU A 99 3.06 -3.64 1.82
C GLU A 99 1.90 -2.96 1.06
N ASP A 100 1.56 -1.74 1.46
CA ASP A 100 0.41 -1.00 0.99
C ASP A 100 0.46 -0.71 -0.53
N GLY A 101 -0.70 -0.36 -1.07
CA GLY A 101 -0.83 -0.12 -2.50
C GLY A 101 -2.06 0.71 -2.84
N SER A 102 -2.03 1.31 -4.02
CA SER A 102 -3.01 2.31 -4.40
C SER A 102 -3.22 2.34 -5.91
N TRP A 103 -4.48 2.44 -6.31
CA TRP A 103 -4.87 2.63 -7.70
C TRP A 103 -4.65 4.07 -8.12
N ASP A 104 -4.15 4.27 -9.33
CA ASP A 104 -4.08 5.60 -9.93
C ASP A 104 -5.48 6.10 -10.26
N ILE A 105 -5.87 7.24 -9.69
CA ILE A 105 -7.20 7.80 -9.87
C ILE A 105 -7.42 8.44 -11.25
N LYS A 106 -6.35 8.75 -11.99
CA LYS A 106 -6.38 9.30 -13.35
C LYS A 106 -6.27 8.20 -14.40
N ASN A 107 -5.56 7.12 -14.10
CA ASN A 107 -5.39 6.00 -15.00
C ASN A 107 -5.84 4.67 -14.35
N PRO A 108 -7.06 4.19 -14.63
CA PRO A 108 -7.59 2.99 -13.99
C PRO A 108 -6.79 1.72 -14.32
N ASN A 109 -5.95 1.73 -15.36
CA ASN A 109 -5.08 0.59 -15.64
C ASN A 109 -3.84 0.51 -14.74
N VAL A 110 -3.60 1.48 -13.86
CA VAL A 110 -2.35 1.57 -13.10
C VAL A 110 -2.58 1.35 -11.61
N PHE A 111 -1.79 0.44 -11.04
CA PHE A 111 -1.71 0.17 -9.61
C PHE A 111 -0.27 0.29 -9.15
N TYR A 112 -0.06 0.83 -7.95
CA TYR A 112 1.25 0.84 -7.29
C TYR A 112 1.19 0.04 -6.00
N PHE A 113 2.29 -0.61 -5.64
CA PHE A 113 2.47 -1.22 -4.32
C PHE A 113 3.91 -1.09 -3.84
N ALA A 114 4.10 -1.02 -2.53
CA ALA A 114 5.40 -1.01 -1.89
C ALA A 114 5.87 -2.43 -1.53
N THR A 115 7.17 -2.55 -1.32
CA THR A 115 7.81 -3.68 -0.66
C THR A 115 8.73 -3.14 0.40
N THR A 116 8.53 -3.53 1.66
CA THR A 116 9.34 -3.00 2.78
C THR A 116 10.72 -3.66 2.83
N ALA A 117 10.83 -4.93 2.44
CA ALA A 117 12.04 -5.71 2.61
C ALA A 117 12.55 -5.71 4.07
N LYS A 118 13.66 -5.00 4.33
CA LYS A 118 14.30 -4.85 5.65
C LYS A 118 15.23 -3.63 5.63
N ILE A 119 15.75 -3.24 6.79
CA ILE A 119 16.81 -2.23 6.88
C ILE A 119 18.01 -2.62 6.01
N ASP A 120 18.54 -1.67 5.25
CA ASP A 120 19.57 -1.83 4.21
C ASP A 120 19.19 -2.80 3.05
N GLY A 121 17.93 -3.25 3.01
CA GLY A 121 17.35 -4.10 1.98
C GLY A 121 16.95 -3.33 0.73
N ASP A 122 16.50 -4.06 -0.29
CA ASP A 122 16.04 -3.49 -1.56
C ASP A 122 14.54 -3.21 -1.49
N SER A 123 14.14 -2.25 -0.63
CA SER A 123 12.78 -1.74 -0.60
C SER A 123 12.46 -0.97 -1.89
N GLN A 124 11.29 -1.25 -2.48
CA GLN A 124 10.91 -0.79 -3.81
C GLN A 124 9.44 -0.41 -3.90
N VAL A 125 9.12 0.55 -4.77
CA VAL A 125 7.75 0.76 -5.27
C VAL A 125 7.65 0.18 -6.67
N PHE A 126 6.66 -0.69 -6.86
CA PHE A 126 6.31 -1.29 -8.13
C PHE A 126 5.12 -0.58 -8.74
N GLN A 127 5.12 -0.44 -10.07
CA GLN A 127 3.97 -0.08 -10.88
C GLN A 127 3.52 -1.31 -11.67
N LEU A 128 2.23 -1.61 -11.60
CA LEU A 128 1.55 -2.51 -12.50
C LEU A 128 0.69 -1.69 -13.45
N ARG A 129 0.89 -1.86 -14.76
CA ARG A 129 0.01 -1.31 -15.78
C ARG A 129 -0.70 -2.43 -16.51
N PHE A 130 -1.97 -2.66 -16.19
CA PHE A 130 -2.82 -3.61 -16.90
C PHE A 130 -2.98 -3.22 -18.36
N ASP A 131 -2.93 -4.20 -19.27
CA ASP A 131 -3.24 -3.94 -20.69
C ASP A 131 -4.71 -3.51 -20.85
N ASP A 132 -5.60 -4.07 -20.03
CA ASP A 132 -7.02 -3.74 -19.94
C ASP A 132 -7.55 -4.16 -18.55
N VAL A 133 -7.79 -3.20 -17.66
CA VAL A 133 -8.26 -3.49 -16.29
C VAL A 133 -9.69 -4.05 -16.26
N ASN A 134 -10.47 -3.93 -17.33
CA ASN A 134 -11.77 -4.61 -17.45
C ASN A 134 -11.62 -6.08 -17.88
N GLN A 135 -10.41 -6.49 -18.27
CA GLN A 135 -10.02 -7.87 -18.55
C GLN A 135 -8.68 -8.17 -17.86
N PRO A 136 -8.60 -8.04 -16.53
CA PRO A 136 -7.33 -8.00 -15.80
C PRO A 136 -6.51 -9.29 -15.95
N ALA A 137 -7.16 -10.41 -16.28
CA ALA A 137 -6.51 -11.69 -16.59
C ALA A 137 -5.58 -11.64 -17.82
N LYS A 138 -5.65 -10.60 -18.66
CA LYS A 138 -4.68 -10.36 -19.76
C LYS A 138 -3.29 -9.99 -19.25
N GLY A 139 -3.17 -9.65 -17.97
CA GLY A 139 -1.92 -9.17 -17.37
C GLY A 139 -1.58 -7.76 -17.83
N GLY A 140 -0.28 -7.48 -17.91
CA GLY A 140 0.19 -6.16 -18.27
C GLY A 140 1.70 -6.01 -18.11
N GLU A 141 2.12 -4.78 -17.84
CA GLU A 141 3.50 -4.40 -17.58
C GLU A 141 3.77 -4.26 -16.09
N ILE A 142 4.96 -4.67 -15.65
CA ILE A 142 5.44 -4.50 -14.28
C ILE A 142 6.80 -3.79 -14.32
N LYS A 143 6.95 -2.76 -13.50
CA LYS A 143 8.19 -1.98 -13.40
C LYS A 143 8.44 -1.56 -11.96
N VAL A 144 9.69 -1.62 -11.52
CA VAL A 144 10.14 -0.87 -10.32
C VAL A 144 10.28 0.59 -10.70
N VAL A 145 9.49 1.46 -10.08
CA VAL A 145 9.48 2.90 -10.35
C VAL A 145 10.31 3.69 -9.36
N LEU A 146 10.52 3.17 -8.15
CA LEU A 146 11.37 3.79 -7.15
C LEU A 146 12.08 2.70 -6.33
N ASN A 147 13.36 2.91 -6.04
CA ASN A 147 14.12 2.09 -5.10
C ASN A 147 14.56 2.96 -3.91
N ALA A 148 14.29 2.51 -2.69
CA ALA A 148 14.53 3.28 -1.48
C ALA A 148 15.99 3.76 -1.34
N LYS A 149 16.95 2.90 -1.71
CA LYS A 149 18.39 3.23 -1.64
C LYS A 149 18.78 4.39 -2.53
N SER A 150 18.07 4.63 -3.63
CA SER A 150 18.39 5.71 -4.56
C SER A 150 18.13 7.10 -3.98
N ILE A 151 17.29 7.18 -2.94
CA ILE A 151 16.89 8.44 -2.30
C ILE A 151 17.28 8.51 -0.82
N GLY A 152 17.94 7.45 -0.30
CA GLY A 152 18.27 7.33 1.12
C GLY A 152 17.09 6.95 2.01
N ALA A 153 16.02 6.45 1.41
CA ALA A 153 14.88 5.88 2.12
C ALA A 153 15.17 4.43 2.57
N GLN A 154 14.36 3.93 3.48
CA GLN A 154 14.37 2.56 4.00
C GLN A 154 12.94 2.08 4.19
N MET A 155 12.71 0.78 3.99
CA MET A 155 11.49 0.08 4.44
C MET A 155 10.19 0.83 4.11
N PHE A 156 9.95 1.05 2.81
CA PHE A 156 8.67 1.60 2.34
C PHE A 156 7.52 0.70 2.77
N ASP A 157 6.49 1.34 3.29
CA ASP A 157 5.31 0.69 3.82
C ASP A 157 4.06 1.31 3.18
N ASN A 158 3.41 2.25 3.86
CA ASN A 158 2.17 2.83 3.39
C ASN A 158 2.34 3.75 2.19
N LEU A 159 1.38 3.75 1.26
CA LEU A 159 1.42 4.66 0.12
C LEU A 159 0.04 5.08 -0.38
N THR A 160 -0.01 6.24 -1.03
CA THR A 160 -1.20 6.69 -1.73
C THR A 160 -0.84 7.40 -3.03
N VAL A 161 -1.59 7.13 -4.10
CA VAL A 161 -1.49 7.91 -5.34
C VAL A 161 -2.31 9.18 -5.15
N THR A 162 -1.65 10.32 -5.31
CA THR A 162 -2.31 11.63 -5.20
C THR A 162 -3.11 11.94 -6.47
N SER A 163 -4.02 12.90 -6.34
CA SER A 163 -4.87 13.36 -7.44
C SER A 163 -4.13 14.06 -8.56
N ASN A 164 -2.83 14.34 -8.40
CA ASN A 164 -1.99 14.81 -9.49
C ASN A 164 -1.27 13.66 -10.24
N GLY A 165 -1.22 12.44 -9.68
CA GLY A 165 -0.54 11.26 -10.23
C GLY A 165 0.83 10.95 -9.57
N SER A 166 1.30 11.81 -8.67
CA SER A 166 2.43 11.52 -7.78
C SER A 166 2.03 10.57 -6.66
N LEU A 167 3.00 10.15 -5.85
CA LEU A 167 2.81 9.27 -4.71
C LEU A 167 3.27 9.97 -3.43
N LEU A 168 2.54 9.75 -2.34
CA LEU A 168 3.12 9.84 -1.00
C LEU A 168 3.44 8.43 -0.51
N ILE A 169 4.63 8.26 0.05
CA ILE A 169 5.16 6.96 0.49
C ILE A 169 5.72 7.14 1.90
N GLN A 170 5.32 6.29 2.83
CA GLN A 170 5.73 6.29 4.22
C GLN A 170 6.75 5.17 4.49
N GLU A 171 7.59 5.36 5.50
CA GLU A 171 8.54 4.35 5.98
C GLU A 171 8.06 3.77 7.31
N ASP A 172 8.21 2.44 7.44
CA ASP A 172 8.23 1.72 8.71
C ASP A 172 9.62 1.10 8.88
N PRO A 173 10.57 1.79 9.55
CA PRO A 173 11.88 1.22 9.81
C PRO A 173 11.86 0.13 10.90
N GLY A 174 10.75 -0.07 11.61
CA GLY A 174 10.69 -0.82 12.86
C GLY A 174 11.76 -0.38 13.86
N ASN A 175 12.17 -1.31 14.73
CA ASN A 175 13.08 -1.05 15.84
C ASN A 175 14.56 -0.90 15.41
N ASN A 176 14.82 0.02 14.49
CA ASN A 176 16.12 0.30 13.90
C ASN A 176 16.50 1.77 14.12
N GLN A 177 17.79 2.08 14.10
CA GLN A 177 18.27 3.46 14.27
C GLN A 177 18.11 4.28 12.97
N HIS A 178 16.88 4.45 12.50
CA HIS A 178 16.48 5.21 11.31
C HIS A 178 15.17 5.93 11.61
N LEU A 179 15.09 7.23 11.30
CA LEU A 179 13.86 8.00 11.54
C LEU A 179 12.88 7.77 10.39
N ALA A 180 11.65 7.38 10.73
CA ALA A 180 10.60 7.22 9.73
C ALA A 180 10.31 8.54 9.00
N ALA A 181 10.28 8.49 7.67
CA ALA A 181 9.98 9.64 6.82
C ALA A 181 8.72 9.44 5.96
N THR A 182 8.21 10.55 5.42
CA THR A 182 7.26 10.54 4.30
C THR A 182 7.92 11.18 3.10
N TRP A 183 7.83 10.50 1.96
CA TRP A 183 8.40 10.89 0.69
C TRP A 183 7.30 11.25 -0.30
N HIS A 184 7.50 12.33 -1.05
CA HIS A 184 6.73 12.63 -2.24
C HIS A 184 7.52 12.16 -3.47
N PHE A 185 6.92 11.35 -4.33
CA PHE A 185 7.55 10.85 -5.55
C PHE A 185 6.69 11.12 -6.78
N ASP A 186 7.26 11.77 -7.79
CA ASP A 186 6.62 11.94 -9.10
C ASP A 186 7.19 10.94 -10.11
N PRO A 187 6.40 9.92 -10.54
CA PRO A 187 6.87 8.89 -11.45
C PRO A 187 7.08 9.38 -12.90
N VAL A 188 6.62 10.59 -13.24
CA VAL A 188 6.82 11.19 -14.57
C VAL A 188 8.17 11.90 -14.64
N THR A 189 8.51 12.68 -13.61
CA THR A 189 9.78 13.43 -13.54
C THR A 189 10.91 12.63 -12.92
N ASP A 190 10.61 11.47 -12.33
CA ASP A 190 11.55 10.63 -11.58
C ASP A 190 12.20 11.40 -10.40
N ASN A 191 11.43 12.30 -9.79
CA ASN A 191 11.88 13.12 -8.68
C ASN A 191 11.22 12.66 -7.37
N ALA A 192 12.05 12.43 -6.35
CA ALA A 192 11.61 12.09 -5.01
C ALA A 192 12.14 13.11 -4.00
N GLU A 193 11.29 13.53 -3.06
CA GLU A 193 11.63 14.49 -2.02
C GLU A 193 11.12 14.02 -0.66
N LYS A 194 11.96 14.09 0.36
CA LYS A 194 11.53 13.87 1.75
C LYS A 194 10.74 15.09 2.20
N ILE A 195 9.46 14.91 2.53
CA ILE A 195 8.57 16.01 2.90
C ILE A 195 8.27 16.07 4.40
N LEU A 196 8.40 14.95 5.11
CA LEU A 196 8.26 14.84 6.55
C LEU A 196 9.27 13.83 7.11
N GLU A 197 9.66 14.01 8.37
CA GLU A 197 10.53 13.11 9.13
C GLU A 197 10.12 13.16 10.60
N ALA A 198 10.19 12.02 11.30
CA ALA A 198 9.99 11.95 12.73
C ALA A 198 11.02 12.84 13.47
N ASP A 199 10.61 13.49 14.57
CA ASP A 199 11.49 14.42 15.29
C ASP A 199 12.57 13.65 16.09
N PRO A 200 13.87 13.84 15.79
CA PRO A 200 14.96 13.09 16.40
C PRO A 200 14.97 13.12 17.93
N LYS A 201 14.43 14.18 18.56
CA LYS A 201 14.46 14.31 20.02
C LYS A 201 13.53 13.33 20.74
N TYR A 202 12.51 12.81 20.05
CA TYR A 202 11.62 11.78 20.58
C TYR A 202 12.09 10.39 20.18
N PHE A 203 12.75 10.27 19.02
CA PHE A 203 12.87 8.98 18.33
C PHE A 203 14.30 8.47 18.07
N GLN A 204 15.31 9.33 18.18
CA GLN A 204 16.70 8.96 17.86
C GLN A 204 17.68 9.33 18.97
N ASP A 205 17.53 10.51 19.58
CA ASP A 205 18.41 10.98 20.65
C ASP A 205 18.04 10.35 21.99
N LYS A 206 18.65 9.20 22.30
CA LYS A 206 18.48 8.50 23.59
C LYS A 206 18.92 9.31 24.81
N THR A 207 19.60 10.45 24.64
CA THR A 207 19.98 11.35 25.73
C THR A 207 18.98 12.47 25.97
N SER A 208 18.04 12.66 25.05
CA SER A 208 16.95 13.62 25.19
C SER A 208 16.07 13.24 26.39
N PRO A 209 15.67 14.21 27.23
CA PRO A 209 14.69 13.96 28.30
C PRO A 209 13.28 13.67 27.73
N PHE A 210 13.08 13.84 26.42
CA PHE A 210 11.85 13.55 25.71
C PHE A 210 11.91 12.26 24.90
N PHE A 211 13.01 11.50 24.94
CA PHE A 211 13.10 10.24 24.19
C PHE A 211 11.97 9.29 24.60
N ILE A 212 11.31 8.70 23.61
CA ILE A 212 10.20 7.76 23.81
C ILE A 212 10.65 6.35 23.43
N THR A 213 11.02 6.15 22.17
CA THR A 213 11.46 4.87 21.59
C THR A 213 12.17 5.14 20.26
N GLN A 214 12.68 4.11 19.58
CA GLN A 214 13.27 4.20 18.24
C GLN A 214 12.53 3.30 17.23
N ASP A 215 11.31 2.93 17.59
CA ASP A 215 10.47 1.97 16.89
C ASP A 215 9.26 2.70 16.31
N GLU A 216 9.36 3.99 15.99
CA GLU A 216 8.25 4.76 15.44
C GLU A 216 8.06 4.51 13.95
N GLU A 217 6.82 4.63 13.48
CA GLU A 217 6.47 4.53 12.06
C GLU A 217 5.46 5.60 11.63
N ASN A 218 5.47 5.93 10.35
CA ASN A 218 4.38 6.64 9.72
C ASN A 218 3.47 5.61 9.05
N SER A 219 2.17 5.68 9.34
CA SER A 219 1.22 4.69 8.83
C SER A 219 -0.05 5.32 8.26
N GLY A 220 -0.68 4.61 7.33
CA GLY A 220 -1.98 4.91 6.72
C GLY A 220 -2.10 6.33 6.18
N VAL A 221 -1.76 6.56 4.91
CA VAL A 221 -1.90 7.86 4.24
C VAL A 221 -3.03 7.84 3.20
N ILE A 222 -3.94 8.81 3.28
CA ILE A 222 -5.02 8.98 2.30
C ILE A 222 -5.18 10.43 1.88
N GLU A 223 -5.50 10.66 0.61
CA GLU A 223 -5.90 12.00 0.16
C GLU A 223 -7.35 12.28 0.55
N ILE A 224 -7.57 13.40 1.24
CA ILE A 224 -8.89 13.87 1.69
C ILE A 224 -9.29 15.21 1.04
N THR A 225 -8.52 15.70 0.07
CA THR A 225 -8.72 17.01 -0.58
C THR A 225 -10.18 17.27 -0.96
N GLU A 226 -10.81 16.33 -1.66
CA GLU A 226 -12.20 16.47 -2.11
C GLU A 226 -13.21 16.45 -0.95
N LEU A 227 -12.92 15.73 0.14
CA LEU A 227 -13.79 15.64 1.32
C LEU A 227 -13.82 16.96 2.09
N VAL A 228 -12.68 17.67 2.15
CA VAL A 228 -12.51 18.87 2.97
C VAL A 228 -12.58 20.18 2.18
N LYS A 229 -12.78 20.14 0.86
CA LYS A 229 -12.74 21.34 0.00
C LYS A 229 -13.72 22.45 0.40
N GLU A 230 -14.84 22.11 1.04
CA GLU A 230 -15.85 23.06 1.53
C GLU A 230 -15.64 23.45 3.01
N ALA A 231 -14.63 22.90 3.68
CA ALA A 231 -14.33 23.25 5.06
C ALA A 231 -13.79 24.68 5.15
N SER A 232 -14.18 25.41 6.20
CA SER A 232 -13.81 26.83 6.39
C SER A 232 -12.30 27.09 6.51
N TRP A 233 -11.52 26.07 6.86
CA TRP A 233 -10.07 26.12 6.98
C TRP A 233 -9.34 25.68 5.70
N ALA A 234 -10.04 25.05 4.75
CA ALA A 234 -9.44 24.56 3.53
C ALA A 234 -9.13 25.73 2.58
N LYS A 235 -7.92 25.73 2.04
CA LYS A 235 -7.43 26.73 1.10
C LYS A 235 -7.56 26.17 -0.31
N LYS A 236 -8.14 26.99 -1.18
CA LYS A 236 -8.26 26.65 -2.61
C LYS A 236 -6.88 26.40 -3.22
N GLY A 237 -6.76 25.33 -3.98
CA GLY A 237 -5.52 24.95 -4.65
C GLY A 237 -4.51 24.24 -3.75
N GLN A 238 -4.91 23.82 -2.54
CA GLN A 238 -4.10 22.90 -1.73
C GLN A 238 -4.62 21.47 -1.84
N GLN A 239 -3.71 20.51 -1.70
CA GLN A 239 -4.03 19.12 -1.45
C GLN A 239 -3.94 18.83 0.04
N TYR A 240 -4.81 17.96 0.53
CA TYR A 240 -4.90 17.58 1.93
C TYR A 240 -4.83 16.07 2.06
N PHE A 241 -3.97 15.60 2.96
CA PHE A 241 -3.80 14.19 3.27
C PHE A 241 -3.98 13.97 4.76
N LEU A 242 -4.63 12.88 5.12
CA LEU A 242 -4.71 12.40 6.48
C LEU A 242 -3.73 11.24 6.64
N ALA A 243 -2.92 11.27 7.68
CA ALA A 243 -1.97 10.23 7.99
C ALA A 243 -1.85 9.99 9.50
N THR A 244 -1.32 8.84 9.88
CA THR A 244 -1.08 8.48 11.27
C THR A 244 0.40 8.23 11.54
N MET A 245 0.79 8.41 12.79
CA MET A 245 2.07 7.95 13.34
C MET A 245 1.76 6.96 14.44
N GLN A 246 2.40 5.80 14.40
CA GLN A 246 2.39 4.86 15.50
C GLN A 246 3.72 4.97 16.22
N VAL A 247 3.67 5.08 17.55
CA VAL A 247 4.89 5.28 18.35
C VAL A 247 5.46 3.94 18.78
N HIS A 248 4.70 2.84 18.77
CA HIS A 248 5.13 1.53 19.29
C HIS A 248 5.70 1.60 20.71
N ALA A 249 5.12 2.48 21.53
CA ALA A 249 5.37 2.57 22.97
C ALA A 249 4.06 2.46 23.71
N GLN A 250 4.02 1.56 24.70
CA GLN A 250 2.83 1.29 25.48
C GLN A 250 2.22 2.58 26.05
N SER A 251 0.91 2.73 25.91
CA SER A 251 0.18 3.85 26.47
C SER A 251 -0.03 3.68 27.98
N ASP A 252 0.08 4.78 28.74
CA ASP A 252 -0.32 4.85 30.15
C ASP A 252 -1.85 4.86 30.32
N ASP A 253 -2.58 5.24 29.27
CA ASP A 253 -4.04 5.11 29.22
C ASP A 253 -4.43 3.65 28.95
N PRO A 254 -5.09 2.95 29.89
CA PRO A 254 -5.44 1.54 29.74
C PRO A 254 -6.50 1.27 28.68
N GLU A 255 -7.17 2.29 28.14
CA GLU A 255 -8.07 2.15 26.99
C GLU A 255 -7.31 2.10 25.65
N LEU A 256 -6.03 2.48 25.64
CA LEU A 256 -5.17 2.48 24.46
C LEU A 256 -4.10 1.39 24.58
N VAL A 257 -3.65 0.88 23.43
CA VAL A 257 -2.54 -0.08 23.38
C VAL A 257 -1.21 0.67 23.43
N GLU A 258 -1.02 1.61 22.51
CA GLU A 258 0.22 2.37 22.32
C GLU A 258 -0.07 3.84 21.99
N GLY A 259 0.98 4.67 22.07
CA GLY A 259 0.93 6.06 21.65
C GLY A 259 0.84 6.21 20.12
N GLY A 260 0.25 7.32 19.68
CA GLY A 260 0.17 7.64 18.27
C GLY A 260 -0.38 9.05 18.03
N GLN A 261 -0.35 9.47 16.77
CA GLN A 261 -0.87 10.77 16.36
C GLN A 261 -1.58 10.68 15.01
N LEU A 262 -2.77 11.26 14.92
CA LEU A 262 -3.40 11.60 13.64
C LEU A 262 -2.91 12.99 13.21
N TYR A 263 -2.41 13.11 11.99
CA TYR A 263 -1.91 14.38 11.46
C TYR A 263 -2.41 14.66 10.04
N LEU A 264 -2.47 15.95 9.72
CA LEU A 264 -2.91 16.46 8.42
C LEU A 264 -1.71 17.02 7.68
N ILE A 265 -1.48 16.56 6.45
CA ILE A 265 -0.50 17.13 5.53
C ILE A 265 -1.25 18.07 4.58
N SER A 266 -0.77 19.31 4.44
CA SER A 266 -1.25 20.23 3.41
C SER A 266 -0.12 20.55 2.44
N SER A 267 -0.33 20.31 1.15
CA SER A 267 0.61 20.69 0.09
C SER A 267 0.01 21.80 -0.77
N SER A 268 0.86 22.69 -1.28
CA SER A 268 0.45 23.63 -2.31
C SER A 268 0.28 22.82 -3.60
N GLY A 269 -0.93 22.75 -4.15
CA GLY A 269 -1.14 22.11 -5.44
C GLY A 269 -0.29 22.82 -6.49
N GLN A 270 0.55 22.06 -7.20
CA GLN A 270 1.28 22.57 -8.36
C GLN A 270 0.33 22.85 -9.52
#